data_AF-A0A923YQC1-F1
#
_entry.id   AF-A0A923YQC1-F1
#
_cell.length_a   1.000
_cell.length_b   1.000
_cell.length_c   1.000
_cell.angle_alpha   90.00
_cell.angle_beta   90.00
_cell.angle_gamma   90.00
#
_symmetry.space_group_name_H-M   'P 1'
#
loop_
_entity.id
_entity.type
_entity.pdbx_description
1 polymer ?
#
loop_
_entity_poly.entity_id
_entity_poly.type
_entity_poly.pdbx_seq_one_letter_code
_entity_poly.pdbx_strand_id
1 'polypeptide(L)' 'KMLSEYKNDLLPREAALKKIWGSDTYFNGRSMDVYIAKLRKYLKEDAKLEIVNIHGNGFRLVETE' A
#
# COMPACT_ATOMS: atom_id res chain seq x y z
N LYS A 1 5.69 7.25 0.30
CA LYS A 1 5.12 8.48 -0.32
C LYS A 1 3.68 8.27 -0.80
N MET A 2 3.41 7.33 -1.72
CA MET A 2 2.04 7.19 -2.25
C MET A 2 0.98 6.85 -1.18
N LEU A 3 1.24 5.91 -0.27
CA LEU A 3 0.29 5.58 0.80
C LEU A 3 -0.09 6.79 1.67
N SER A 4 0.85 7.69 1.95
CA SER A 4 0.58 8.91 2.72
C SER A 4 -0.07 10.02 1.88
N GLU A 5 0.12 10.03 0.56
CA GLU A 5 -0.60 10.93 -0.34
C GLU A 5 -2.08 10.52 -0.48
N TYR A 6 -2.37 9.22 -0.38
CA TYR A 6 -3.72 8.63 -0.35
C TYR A 6 -4.16 8.30 1.09
N LYS A 7 -3.78 9.14 2.06
CA LYS A 7 -4.12 8.90 3.47
C LYS A 7 -5.64 8.84 3.64
N ASN A 8 -6.11 7.81 4.33
CA ASN A 8 -7.52 7.48 4.52
C ASN A 8 -8.32 7.23 3.22
N ASP A 9 -7.65 7.16 2.07
CA ASP A 9 -8.26 6.88 0.77
C ASP A 9 -7.70 5.58 0.15
N LEU A 10 -8.36 5.07 -0.87
CA LEU A 10 -7.90 3.92 -1.64
C LEU A 10 -6.73 4.34 -2.54
N LEU A 11 -5.55 3.76 -2.31
CA LEU A 11 -4.48 3.70 -3.31
C LEU A 11 -4.72 2.49 -4.22
N PRO A 12 -5.09 2.68 -5.50
CA PRO A 12 -5.31 1.56 -6.41
C PRO A 12 -4.00 0.82 -6.69
N ARG A 13 -4.05 -0.52 -6.69
CA ARG A 13 -2.86 -1.36 -6.88
C ARG A 13 -2.16 -1.07 -8.20
N GLU A 14 -2.94 -0.99 -9.29
CA GLU A 14 -2.40 -0.73 -10.63
C GLU A 14 -1.73 0.64 -10.71
N ALA A 15 -2.32 1.67 -10.09
CA ALA A 15 -1.74 3.01 -10.08
C ALA A 15 -0.38 3.01 -9.37
N ALA A 16 -0.28 2.33 -8.22
CA ALA A 16 0.98 2.15 -7.52
C ALA A 16 2.00 1.35 -8.34
N LEU A 17 1.58 0.27 -9.00
CA LEU A 17 2.47 -0.58 -9.81
C LEU A 17 3.02 0.18 -11.01
N LYS A 18 2.15 0.85 -11.78
CA LYS A 18 2.55 1.68 -12.92
C LYS A 18 3.45 2.83 -12.50
N LYS A 19 3.20 3.46 -11.34
CA LYS A 19 4.04 4.56 -10.85
C LYS A 19 5.45 4.12 -10.42
N ILE A 20 5.57 2.95 -9.78
CA ILE A 20 6.84 2.48 -9.21
C ILE A 20 7.66 1.64 -10.21
N TRP A 21 6.98 0.77 -10.97
CA TRP A 21 7.61 -0.20 -11.89
C TRP A 21 7.29 0.03 -13.36
N GLY A 22 6.42 0.99 -13.71
CA GLY A 22 6.01 1.25 -15.10
C GLY A 22 5.02 0.24 -15.68
N SER A 23 4.73 -0.86 -14.96
CA SER A 23 3.81 -1.92 -15.41
C SER A 23 3.21 -2.67 -14.22
N ASP A 24 2.01 -3.23 -14.40
CA ASP A 24 1.21 -3.95 -13.42
C ASP A 24 1.25 -5.49 -13.60
N THR A 25 2.41 -6.00 -14.02
CA THR A 25 2.62 -7.44 -14.20
C THR A 25 2.42 -8.23 -12.90
N TYR A 26 2.12 -9.53 -13.03
CA TYR A 26 2.00 -10.44 -11.89
C TYR A 26 3.24 -10.40 -10.98
N PHE A 27 4.45 -10.40 -11.54
CA PHE A 27 5.70 -10.36 -10.77
C PHE A 27 5.83 -9.07 -9.96
N ASN A 28 5.57 -7.91 -10.58
CA ASN A 28 5.58 -6.63 -9.87
C ASN A 28 4.51 -6.61 -8.77
N GLY A 29 3.35 -7.20 -9.04
CA GLY A 29 2.31 -7.42 -8.05
C GLY A 29 2.81 -8.19 -6.82
N ARG A 30 3.52 -9.31 -7.02
CA ARG A 30 4.08 -10.10 -5.91
C ARG A 30 5.16 -9.33 -5.15
N SER A 31 6.02 -8.59 -5.86
CA SER A 31 7.01 -7.71 -5.23
C SER A 31 6.35 -6.64 -4.38
N MET A 32 5.27 -6.01 -4.86
CA MET A 32 4.52 -5.00 -4.11
C MET A 32 3.99 -5.55 -2.78
N ASP A 33 3.42 -6.76 -2.75
CA ASP A 33 2.93 -7.36 -1.51
C ASP A 33 4.06 -7.53 -0.47
N VAL A 34 5.28 -7.88 -0.92
CA VAL A 34 6.46 -7.97 -0.05
C VAL A 34 6.82 -6.61 0.55
N TYR A 35 6.78 -5.53 -0.24
CA TYR A 35 7.04 -4.18 0.27
C TYR A 35 5.94 -3.70 1.22
N ILE A 36 4.66 -4.00 0.94
CA ILE A 36 3.55 -3.70 1.86
C ILE A 36 3.74 -4.44 3.19
N ALA A 37 4.14 -5.72 3.17
CA ALA A 37 4.43 -6.47 4.38
C ALA A 37 5.60 -5.86 5.19
N LYS A 38 6.64 -5.35 4.52
CA LYS A 38 7.74 -4.64 5.19
C LYS A 38 7.27 -3.32 5.81
N LEU A 39 6.50 -2.53 5.08
CA LEU A 39 5.96 -1.26 5.58
C LEU A 39 5.06 -1.47 6.81
N ARG A 40 4.20 -2.49 6.80
CA ARG A 40 3.41 -2.87 7.99
C ARG A 40 4.28 -3.18 9.21
N LYS A 41 5.42 -3.84 9.02
CA LYS A 41 6.35 -4.11 10.13
C LYS A 41 6.96 -2.82 10.68
N TYR A 42 7.31 -1.87 9.81
CA TYR A 42 7.84 -0.57 10.25
C TYR A 42 6.80 0.29 10.97
N LEU A 43 5.53 0.22 10.55
CA LEU A 43 4.44 0.97 11.17
C LEU A 43 3.90 0.31 12.46
N LYS A 44 4.34 -0.92 12.78
CA LYS A 44 3.81 -1.68 13.93
C LYS A 44 3.95 -0.96 15.27
N GLU A 45 4.95 -0.08 15.41
CA GLU A 45 5.18 0.68 16.64
C GLU A 45 4.18 1.83 16.83
N ASP A 46 3.54 2.28 15.75
CA ASP A 46 2.53 3.33 15.77
C ASP A 46 1.13 2.73 15.65
N ALA A 47 0.45 2.59 16.80
CA ALA A 47 -0.90 2.04 16.87
C ALA A 47 -1.94 2.90 16.14
N LYS A 48 -1.62 4.15 15.77
CA LYS A 48 -2.53 5.04 15.04
C LYS A 48 -2.52 4.78 13.55
N LEU A 49 -1.50 4.10 13.02
CA LEU A 49 -1.31 3.91 11.58
C LEU A 49 -1.44 2.44 11.20
N GLU A 50 -2.31 2.16 10.23
CA GLU A 50 -2.49 0.81 9.69
C GLU A 50 -2.57 0.83 8.16
N ILE A 51 -1.94 -0.15 7.51
CA ILE A 51 -2.14 -0.40 6.08
C ILE A 51 -3.14 -1.55 5.91
N VAL A 52 -4.31 -1.26 5.37
CA VAL A 52 -5.39 -2.22 5.11
C VAL A 52 -5.39 -2.65 3.64
N ASN A 53 -5.60 -3.95 3.39
CA ASN A 53 -5.83 -4.46 2.03
C ASN A 53 -7.30 -4.32 1.66
N ILE A 54 -7.57 -3.69 0.52
CA ILE A 54 -8.89 -3.69 -0.10
C ILE A 54 -8.84 -4.70 -1.24
N HIS A 55 -9.45 -5.88 -1.01
CA HIS A 55 -9.39 -7.00 -1.95
C HIS A 55 -9.79 -6.58 -3.37
N GLY A 56 -9.01 -6.99 -4.37
CA GLY A 56 -9.22 -6.64 -5.78
C GLY A 56 -8.93 -5.19 -6.16
N ASN A 57 -8.74 -4.27 -5.21
CA ASN A 57 -8.66 -2.83 -5.50
C ASN A 57 -7.28 -2.23 -5.18
N GLY A 58 -6.73 -2.52 -4.00
CA GLY A 58 -5.47 -1.93 -3.57
C GLY A 58 -5.29 -1.84 -2.06
N PHE A 59 -4.74 -0.71 -1.60
CA PHE A 59 -4.34 -0.52 -0.22
C PHE A 59 -4.87 0.81 0.31
N ARG A 60 -5.12 0.88 1.61
CA ARG A 60 -5.44 2.13 2.30
C ARG A 60 -4.53 2.29 3.49
N LEU A 61 -3.92 3.47 3.65
CA LEU A 61 -3.29 3.86 4.90
C LEU A 61 -4.36 4.52 5.76
N VAL A 62 -4.74 3.88 6.86
CA VAL A 62 -5.69 4.40 7.84
C VAL A 62 -4.90 5.09 8.94
N GLU A 63 -5.32 6.29 9.31
CA GLU A 63 -4.89 6.97 10.54
C GLU A 63 -6.11 7.16 11.45
N THR A 64 -6.03 6.62 12.67
CA THR A 64 -7.01 6.87 13.73
C THR A 64 -6.56 8.04 14.60
N GLU A 65 -7.48 8.92 14.98
CA GLU A 65 -7.22 10.04 15.91
C GLU A 65 -6.84 9.57 17.32
#